data_AF-R5FZT5-F1
#
_entry.id   AF-R5FZT5-F1
#
_cell.length_a   1.000
_cell.length_b   1.000
_cell.length_c   1.000
_cell.angle_alpha   90.00
_cell.angle_beta   90.00
_cell.angle_gamma   90.00
#
_symmetry.space_group_name_H-M   'P 1'
#
loop_
_entity.id
_entity.type
_entity.pdbx_description
1 polymer ?
#
loop_
_entity_poly.entity_id
_entity_poly.type
_entity_poly.pdbx_seq_one_letter_code
_entity_poly.pdbx_strand_id
1 'polypeptide(L)'
;MDMIFLSLQVLLWVMGIGSLSIGTIGVSNIMHVTVQERMREIGIRKAIGAKPRDILRLVLGESLLLSMVAGVVGLFLGIGIVKLLDYLAMVNKWGQQEIPVGFSADDVMVLRLFENPEVNMGVAIGALIVLVVVGVVAGYGPAKKAIKIPAVVAMRDMK
;
A
#
# COMPACT_ATOMS: atom_id res chain seq x y z
N MET A 1 -10.09 8.33 -30.27
CA MET A 1 -9.36 8.87 -29.10
C MET A 1 -9.83 8.18 -27.82
N ASP A 2 -11.13 8.05 -27.57
CA ASP A 2 -11.67 7.48 -26.32
C ASP A 2 -11.19 6.05 -26.00
N MET A 3 -11.06 5.18 -27.01
CA MET A 3 -10.54 3.81 -26.84
C MET A 3 -9.09 3.76 -26.35
N ILE A 4 -8.26 4.76 -26.69
CA ILE A 4 -6.85 4.84 -26.28
C ILE A 4 -6.75 5.34 -24.83
N PHE A 5 -7.56 6.32 -24.45
CA PHE A 5 -7.61 6.80 -23.06
C PHE A 5 -8.17 5.73 -22.12
N LEU A 6 -9.19 4.98 -22.54
CA LEU A 6 -9.75 3.87 -21.77
C LEU A 6 -8.71 2.78 -21.52
N SER A 7 -7.95 2.37 -22.54
CA SER A 7 -6.95 1.32 -22.40
C SER A 7 -5.80 1.73 -21.48
N LEU A 8 -5.34 2.98 -21.57
CA LEU A 8 -4.32 3.53 -20.68
C LEU A 8 -4.82 3.57 -19.22
N GLN A 9 -6.05 4.02 -18.99
CA GLN A 9 -6.63 4.10 -17.65
C GLN A 9 -6.78 2.71 -17.01
N VAL A 10 -7.23 1.71 -17.78
CA VAL A 10 -7.31 0.32 -17.31
C VAL A 10 -5.93 -0.20 -16.93
N LEU A 11 -4.90 0.05 -17.75
CA LEU A 11 -3.53 -0.36 -17.46
C LEU A 11 -3.02 0.25 -16.15
N LEU A 12 -3.27 1.55 -15.92
CA LEU A 12 -2.89 2.22 -14.67
C LEU A 12 -3.61 1.63 -13.45
N TRP A 13 -4.90 1.30 -13.57
CA TRP A 13 -5.64 0.62 -12.51
C TRP A 13 -5.07 -0.76 -12.19
N VAL A 14 -4.74 -1.54 -13.22
CA VAL A 14 -4.14 -2.87 -13.05
C VAL A 14 -2.79 -2.78 -12.36
N MET A 15 -1.94 -1.83 -12.77
CA MET A 15 -0.64 -1.61 -12.11
C MET A 15 -0.80 -1.14 -10.66
N GLY A 16 -1.75 -0.24 -10.38
CA GLY A 16 -2.03 0.23 -9.03
C GLY A 16 -2.50 -0.89 -8.09
N ILE A 17 -3.48 -1.67 -8.53
CA ILE A 17 -3.99 -2.82 -7.75
C ILE A 17 -2.91 -3.90 -7.61
N GLY A 18 -2.13 -4.17 -8.66
CA GLY A 18 -1.03 -5.12 -8.62
C GLY A 18 0.04 -4.73 -7.60
N SER A 19 0.48 -3.46 -7.63
CA SER A 19 1.45 -2.93 -6.66
C SER A 19 0.92 -3.00 -5.22
N LEU A 20 -0.35 -2.62 -5.01
CA LEU A 20 -0.99 -2.72 -3.70
C LEU A 20 -1.05 -4.16 -3.19
N SER A 21 -1.33 -5.12 -4.08
CA SER A 21 -1.38 -6.54 -3.75
C SER A 21 -0.03 -7.06 -3.26
N ILE A 22 1.08 -6.61 -3.87
CA ILE A 22 2.43 -6.96 -3.42
C ILE A 22 2.68 -6.43 -2.00
N GLY A 23 2.29 -5.19 -1.72
CA GLY A 23 2.38 -4.62 -0.37
C GLY A 23 1.58 -5.43 0.66
N THR A 24 0.39 -5.88 0.28
CA THR A 24 -0.52 -6.69 1.11
C THR A 24 0.11 -8.03 1.49
N ILE A 25 0.76 -8.69 0.55
CA ILE A 25 1.48 -9.95 0.79
C ILE A 25 2.64 -9.71 1.75
N GLY A 26 3.38 -8.60 1.60
CA GLY A 26 4.44 -8.20 2.52
C GLY A 26 3.94 -8.05 3.96
N VAL A 27 2.83 -7.33 4.16
CA VAL A 27 2.19 -7.18 5.48
C VAL A 27 1.77 -8.54 6.05
N SER A 28 1.15 -9.41 5.24
CA SER A 28 0.77 -10.75 5.68
C SER A 28 1.96 -11.61 6.11
N ASN A 29 3.10 -11.49 5.42
CA ASN A 29 4.30 -12.26 5.72
C ASN A 29 4.94 -11.79 7.03
N ILE A 30 5.10 -10.48 7.20
CA ILE A 30 5.63 -9.89 8.44
C ILE A 30 4.72 -10.30 9.61
N MET A 31 3.41 -10.15 9.47
CA MET A 31 2.47 -10.51 10.52
C MET A 31 2.52 -12.01 10.88
N HIS A 32 2.76 -12.89 9.90
CA HIS A 32 2.95 -14.31 10.18
C HIS A 32 4.17 -14.56 11.07
N VAL A 33 5.30 -13.93 10.74
CA VAL A 33 6.55 -14.07 11.51
C VAL A 33 6.39 -13.47 12.91
N THR A 34 5.86 -12.25 13.03
CA THR A 34 5.67 -11.57 14.33
C THR A 34 4.76 -12.37 15.27
N VAL A 35 3.69 -12.97 14.75
CA VAL A 35 2.80 -13.84 15.53
C VAL A 35 3.52 -15.09 16.04
N GLN A 36 4.44 -15.65 15.24
CA GLN A 36 5.22 -16.82 15.64
C GLN A 36 6.24 -16.48 16.72
N GLU A 37 6.93 -15.34 16.61
CA GLU A 37 7.89 -14.87 17.62
C GLU A 37 7.23 -14.64 18.98
N ARG A 38 6.00 -14.10 18.99
CA ARG A 38 5.25 -13.79 20.23
C ARG A 38 4.29 -14.91 20.65
N MET A 39 4.40 -16.09 20.05
CA MET A 39 3.50 -17.22 20.31
C MET A 39 3.49 -17.64 21.79
N ARG A 40 4.64 -17.51 22.48
CA ARG A 40 4.76 -17.77 23.92
C ARG A 40 3.87 -16.86 24.75
N GLU A 41 3.87 -15.56 24.47
CA GLU A 41 3.04 -14.58 25.19
C GLU A 41 1.55 -14.84 24.96
N ILE A 42 1.17 -15.16 23.73
CA ILE A 42 -0.21 -15.51 23.35
C ILE A 42 -0.66 -16.79 24.06
N GLY A 43 0.22 -17.79 24.15
CA GLY A 43 -0.01 -19.05 24.86
C GLY A 43 -0.25 -18.84 26.35
N ILE A 44 0.57 -18.02 27.01
CA ILE A 44 0.39 -17.69 28.43
C ILE A 44 -0.92 -16.93 28.67
N ARG A 45 -1.25 -15.94 27.83
CA ARG A 45 -2.53 -15.22 27.91
C ARG A 45 -3.73 -16.15 27.77
N LYS A 46 -3.65 -17.13 26.85
CA LYS A 46 -4.70 -18.13 26.65
C LYS A 46 -4.82 -19.08 27.84
N ALA A 47 -3.71 -19.46 28.48
CA ALA A 47 -3.71 -20.30 29.69
C ALA A 47 -4.36 -19.61 30.90
N ILE A 48 -4.26 -18.27 30.98
CA ILE A 48 -4.90 -17.45 32.02
C ILE A 48 -6.37 -17.14 31.69
N GLY A 49 -6.87 -17.60 30.53
CA GLY A 49 -8.29 -17.52 30.16
C GLY A 49 -8.66 -16.42 29.15
N ALA A 50 -7.68 -15.83 28.44
CA ALA A 50 -7.98 -14.87 27.37
C ALA A 50 -8.84 -15.52 26.25
N LYS A 51 -9.90 -14.83 25.83
CA LYS A 51 -10.81 -15.36 24.81
C LYS A 51 -10.13 -15.28 23.43
N PRO A 52 -10.48 -16.18 22.49
CA PRO A 52 -10.03 -16.11 21.10
C PRO A 52 -10.21 -14.74 20.43
N ARG A 53 -11.27 -14.03 20.79
CA ARG A 53 -11.60 -12.69 20.28
C ARG A 53 -10.63 -11.62 20.75
N ASP A 54 -10.06 -11.75 21.95
CA ASP A 54 -9.12 -10.77 22.50
C ASP A 54 -7.79 -10.86 21.76
N ILE A 55 -7.34 -12.09 21.47
CA ILE A 55 -6.16 -12.35 20.64
C ILE A 55 -6.38 -11.84 19.21
N LEU A 56 -7.57 -12.07 18.64
CA LEU A 56 -7.91 -11.57 17.30
C LEU A 56 -7.82 -10.04 17.22
N ARG A 57 -8.41 -9.33 18.20
CA ARG A 57 -8.41 -7.86 18.26
C ARG A 57 -7.00 -7.30 18.42
N LEU A 58 -6.17 -7.96 19.23
CA LEU A 58 -4.77 -7.56 19.41
C LEU A 58 -4.01 -7.60 18.09
N VAL A 59 -4.05 -8.74 17.39
CA VAL A 59 -3.29 -8.93 16.13
C VAL A 59 -3.84 -8.06 15.00
N LEU A 60 -5.17 -7.93 14.89
CA LEU A 60 -5.79 -7.03 13.91
C LEU A 60 -5.50 -5.56 14.23
N GLY A 61 -5.43 -5.18 15.50
CA GLY A 61 -5.03 -3.83 15.93
C GLY A 61 -3.59 -3.51 15.55
N GLU A 62 -2.67 -4.45 15.73
CA GLU A 62 -1.29 -4.33 15.28
C GLU A 62 -1.20 -4.19 13.76
N SER A 63 -1.97 -4.99 13.02
CA SER A 63 -2.08 -4.91 11.55
C SER A 63 -2.61 -3.56 11.07
N LEU A 64 -3.63 -3.02 11.74
CA LEU A 64 -4.23 -1.72 11.46
C LEU A 64 -3.22 -0.59 11.67
N LEU A 65 -2.53 -0.59 12.82
CA LEU A 65 -1.51 0.41 13.14
C LEU A 65 -0.35 0.37 12.14
N LEU A 66 0.15 -0.82 11.80
CA LEU A 66 1.18 -0.99 10.79
C LEU A 66 0.74 -0.43 9.43
N SER A 67 -0.47 -0.75 9.00
CA SER A 67 -1.01 -0.30 7.71
C SER A 67 -1.24 1.21 7.67
N MET A 68 -1.72 1.81 8.76
CA MET A 68 -1.88 3.26 8.87
C MET A 68 -0.54 3.99 8.82
N VAL A 69 0.44 3.56 9.61
CA VAL A 69 1.77 4.19 9.65
C VAL A 69 2.45 4.05 8.30
N ALA A 70 2.47 2.85 7.72
CA ALA A 70 3.04 2.61 6.41
C ALA A 70 2.34 3.41 5.31
N GLY A 71 1.02 3.51 5.36
CA GLY A 71 0.22 4.27 4.39
C GLY A 71 0.48 5.76 4.43
N VAL A 72 0.52 6.36 5.63
CA VAL A 72 0.81 7.78 5.80
C VAL A 72 2.24 8.09 5.35
N VAL A 73 3.22 7.32 5.81
CA VAL A 73 4.63 7.50 5.42
C VAL A 73 4.81 7.31 3.91
N GLY A 74 4.22 6.26 3.34
CA GLY A 74 4.25 5.99 1.91
C GLY A 74 3.63 7.10 1.08
N LEU A 75 2.51 7.67 1.52
CA LEU A 75 1.86 8.79 0.84
C LEU A 75 2.74 10.04 0.83
N PHE A 76 3.32 10.42 1.98
CA PHE A 76 4.23 11.56 2.05
C PHE A 76 5.49 11.36 1.21
N LEU A 77 6.08 10.16 1.23
CA LEU A 77 7.22 9.83 0.39
C LEU A 77 6.85 9.87 -1.10
N GLY A 78 5.70 9.34 -1.49
CA GLY A 78 5.21 9.38 -2.86
C GLY A 78 5.03 10.80 -3.37
N ILE A 79 4.38 11.67 -2.59
CA ILE A 79 4.25 13.10 -2.91
C ILE A 79 5.61 13.78 -2.98
N GLY A 80 6.53 13.45 -2.05
CA GLY A 80 7.89 13.97 -2.04
C GLY A 80 8.67 13.60 -3.30
N ILE A 81 8.57 12.35 -3.76
CA ILE A 81 9.18 11.87 -5.00
C ILE A 81 8.60 12.60 -6.20
N VAL A 82 7.27 12.77 -6.28
CA VAL A 82 6.63 13.51 -7.37
C VAL A 82 7.14 14.96 -7.43
N LYS A 83 7.20 15.65 -6.29
CA LYS A 83 7.74 17.02 -6.22
C LYS A 83 9.23 17.10 -6.56
N LEU A 84 10.01 16.09 -6.17
CA LEU A 84 11.42 16.01 -6.50
C LEU A 84 11.63 15.80 -8.01
N LEU A 85 10.84 14.93 -8.63
CA LEU A 85 10.86 14.70 -10.07
C LEU A 85 10.46 15.97 -10.83
N ASP A 86 9.46 16.70 -10.37
CA ASP A 86 9.04 17.98 -10.93
C ASP A 86 10.17 19.02 -10.88
N TYR A 87 10.84 19.17 -9.72
CA TYR A 87 12.00 20.04 -9.58
C TYR A 87 13.15 19.66 -10.53
N LEU A 88 13.47 18.37 -10.65
CA LEU A 88 14.51 17.87 -11.55
C LEU A 88 14.14 18.03 -13.03
N ALA A 89 12.86 17.88 -13.38
CA ALA A 89 12.34 18.07 -14.72
C ALA A 89 12.49 19.54 -15.16
N MET A 90 12.17 20.49 -14.26
CA MET A 90 12.34 21.93 -14.51
C MET A 90 13.80 22.31 -14.73
N VAL A 91 14.73 21.78 -13.92
CA VAL A 91 16.17 22.07 -14.04
C VAL A 91 16.76 21.53 -15.35
N ASN A 92 16.37 20.33 -15.76
CA ASN A 92 16.91 19.67 -16.95
C ASN A 92 16.12 19.95 -18.24
N LYS A 93 15.03 20.74 -18.16
CA LYS A 93 14.04 20.95 -19.23
C LYS A 93 13.45 19.65 -19.79
N TRP A 94 13.45 18.58 -18.99
CA TRP A 94 12.83 17.31 -19.37
C TRP A 94 11.32 17.47 -19.24
N GLY A 95 10.57 17.28 -20.34
CA GLY A 95 9.11 17.47 -20.35
C GLY A 95 8.62 18.77 -21.03
N GLN A 96 9.53 19.69 -21.39
CA GLN A 96 9.24 20.83 -22.28
C GLN A 96 9.55 20.51 -23.75
N GLN A 97 9.26 19.29 -24.20
CA GLN A 97 9.40 18.98 -25.62
C GLN A 97 8.25 19.65 -26.35
N GLU A 98 8.52 20.83 -26.90
CA GLU A 98 7.61 21.51 -27.81
C GLU A 98 7.52 20.66 -29.07
N ILE A 99 6.50 19.80 -29.16
CA ILE A 99 6.19 19.09 -30.41
C ILE A 99 5.30 20.05 -31.20
N PRO A 100 5.83 20.70 -32.26
CA PRO A 100 4.98 21.49 -33.14
C PRO A 100 4.05 20.52 -33.88
N VAL A 101 2.77 20.52 -33.53
CA VAL A 101 1.72 19.81 -34.27
C VAL A 101 0.89 20.84 -35.02
N GLY A 102 1.37 21.20 -36.21
CA GLY A 102 0.71 22.09 -37.16
C GLY A 102 1.31 21.89 -38.56
N PHE A 103 0.46 21.92 -39.60
CA PHE A 103 0.90 21.86 -41.00
C PHE A 103 1.24 23.25 -41.59
N SER A 104 1.26 24.31 -40.77
CA SER A 104 1.58 25.70 -41.17
C SER A 104 2.45 26.39 -40.11
N ALA A 105 3.30 27.33 -40.56
CA ALA A 105 4.36 27.98 -39.77
C ALA A 105 3.86 28.95 -38.68
N ASP A 106 2.55 29.18 -38.62
CA ASP A 106 1.87 30.28 -37.97
C ASP A 106 0.83 29.82 -36.92
N ASP A 107 0.47 28.54 -36.89
CA ASP A 107 -0.44 27.92 -35.90
C ASP A 107 0.23 26.69 -35.27
N VAL A 108 1.23 26.95 -34.42
CA VAL A 108 1.97 25.90 -33.71
C VAL A 108 1.21 25.55 -32.42
N MET A 109 0.39 24.51 -32.45
CA MET A 109 -0.12 23.90 -31.23
C MET A 109 1.04 23.15 -30.55
N VAL A 110 1.46 23.64 -29.38
CA VAL A 110 2.55 23.06 -28.59
C VAL A 110 1.96 22.07 -27.59
N LEU A 111 2.16 20.76 -27.81
CA LEU A 111 1.75 19.73 -26.85
C LEU A 111 2.77 19.62 -25.71
N ARG A 112 2.43 20.12 -24.53
CA ARG A 112 3.22 19.92 -23.30
C ARG A 112 2.72 18.69 -22.54
N LEU A 113 3.28 17.52 -22.87
CA LEU A 113 2.77 16.21 -22.40
C LEU A 113 3.01 15.89 -20.91
N PHE A 114 3.92 16.60 -20.22
CA PHE A 114 4.35 16.26 -18.84
C PHE A 114 4.52 17.47 -17.91
N GLU A 115 3.76 18.54 -18.15
CA GLU A 115 4.02 19.82 -17.48
C GLU A 115 3.65 19.85 -16.00
N ASN A 116 2.75 18.98 -15.52
CA ASN A 116 2.36 18.94 -14.11
C ASN A 116 1.95 17.52 -13.69
N PRO A 117 2.81 16.75 -12.99
CA PRO A 117 2.37 15.52 -12.35
C PRO A 117 1.43 15.86 -11.19
N GLU A 118 0.12 15.75 -11.42
CA GLU A 118 -0.90 16.05 -10.43
C GLU A 118 -1.15 14.88 -9.47
N VAL A 119 -1.18 15.16 -8.17
CA VAL A 119 -1.65 14.22 -7.16
C VAL A 119 -3.09 14.58 -6.80
N ASN A 120 -4.04 13.82 -7.34
CA ASN A 120 -5.44 14.00 -6.98
C ASN A 120 -5.66 13.58 -5.53
N MET A 121 -6.07 14.53 -4.69
CA MET A 121 -6.29 14.31 -3.25
C MET A 121 -7.35 13.23 -2.99
N GLY A 122 -8.37 13.13 -3.84
CA GLY A 122 -9.41 12.11 -3.73
C GLY A 122 -8.85 10.70 -3.96
N VAL A 123 -7.99 10.53 -4.96
CA VAL A 123 -7.31 9.25 -5.22
C VAL A 123 -6.33 8.91 -4.10
N ALA A 124 -5.60 9.89 -3.59
CA ALA A 124 -4.67 9.70 -2.46
C ALA A 124 -5.38 9.21 -1.19
N ILE A 125 -6.48 9.87 -0.80
CA ILE A 125 -7.29 9.47 0.36
C ILE A 125 -7.94 8.10 0.10
N GLY A 126 -8.48 7.89 -1.10
CA GLY A 126 -9.07 6.61 -1.50
C GLY A 126 -8.06 5.46 -1.40
N ALA A 127 -6.84 5.65 -1.90
CA ALA A 127 -5.77 4.66 -1.84
C ALA A 127 -5.38 4.34 -0.39
N LEU A 128 -5.34 5.35 0.51
CA LEU A 128 -5.04 5.15 1.92
C LEU A 128 -6.13 4.32 2.62
N ILE A 129 -7.41 4.60 2.33
CA ILE A 129 -8.52 3.80 2.86
C ILE A 129 -8.42 2.36 2.36
N VAL A 130 -8.21 2.16 1.05
CA VAL A 130 -8.08 0.83 0.46
C VAL A 130 -6.89 0.08 1.08
N LEU A 131 -5.75 0.73 1.25
CA LEU A 131 -4.57 0.15 1.90
C LEU A 131 -4.88 -0.32 3.33
N VAL A 132 -5.55 0.51 4.14
CA VAL A 132 -5.90 0.14 5.53
C VAL A 132 -6.85 -1.05 5.55
N VAL A 133 -7.88 -1.04 4.70
CA VAL A 133 -8.83 -2.17 4.60
C VAL A 133 -8.09 -3.44 4.23
N VAL A 134 -7.28 -3.37 3.17
CA VAL A 134 -6.55 -4.52 2.63
C VAL A 134 -5.49 -5.03 3.61
N GLY A 135 -4.80 -4.15 4.33
CA GLY A 135 -3.84 -4.51 5.37
C GLY A 135 -4.47 -5.21 6.58
N VAL A 136 -5.68 -4.78 6.99
CA VAL A 136 -6.45 -5.49 8.03
C VAL A 136 -6.89 -6.87 7.52
N VAL A 137 -7.35 -6.97 6.27
CA VAL A 137 -7.70 -8.26 5.66
C VAL A 137 -6.50 -9.19 5.59
N ALA A 138 -5.31 -8.67 5.24
CA ALA A 138 -4.07 -9.43 5.22
C ALA A 138 -3.70 -9.98 6.61
N GLY A 139 -3.87 -9.16 7.65
CA GLY A 139 -3.61 -9.55 9.04
C GLY A 139 -4.56 -10.62 9.59
N TYR A 140 -5.76 -10.77 9.00
CA TYR A 140 -6.76 -11.74 9.47
C TYR A 140 -6.30 -13.20 9.35
N GLY A 141 -5.60 -13.56 8.27
CA GLY A 141 -5.05 -14.90 8.07
C GLY A 141 -4.12 -15.37 9.20
N PRO A 142 -3.01 -14.67 9.48
CA PRO A 142 -2.10 -15.00 10.58
C PRO A 142 -2.78 -14.86 11.96
N ALA A 143 -3.67 -13.88 12.16
CA ALA A 143 -4.42 -13.77 13.41
C ALA A 143 -5.29 -15.01 13.69
N LYS A 144 -5.95 -15.55 12.66
CA LYS A 144 -6.74 -16.78 12.77
C LYS A 144 -5.87 -17.99 13.06
N LYS A 145 -4.66 -18.05 12.50
CA LYS A 145 -3.68 -19.11 12.83
C LYS A 145 -3.27 -19.03 14.30
N ALA A 146 -2.98 -17.84 14.83
CA ALA A 146 -2.60 -17.63 16.25
C ALA A 146 -3.62 -18.20 17.24
N ILE A 147 -4.91 -18.05 16.92
CA ILE A 147 -6.01 -18.51 17.78
C ILE A 147 -6.11 -20.04 17.81
N LYS A 148 -5.77 -20.71 16.71
CA LYS A 148 -5.87 -22.18 16.61
C LYS A 148 -4.78 -22.91 17.38
N ILE A 149 -3.69 -22.24 17.74
CA ILE A 149 -2.58 -22.85 18.48
C ILE A 149 -3.00 -23.02 19.95
N PRO A 150 -3.08 -24.26 20.47
CA PRO A 150 -3.45 -24.50 21.87
C PRO A 150 -2.28 -24.13 22.80
N ALA A 151 -2.62 -23.63 24.00
CA ALA A 151 -1.63 -23.13 24.96
C ALA A 151 -0.59 -24.20 25.33
N VAL A 152 -0.99 -25.47 25.42
CA VAL A 152 -0.08 -26.58 25.72
C VAL A 152 0.99 -26.79 24.64
N VAL A 153 0.66 -26.60 23.35
CA VAL A 153 1.62 -26.74 22.25
C VAL A 153 2.59 -25.56 22.22
N ALA A 154 2.07 -24.34 22.44
CA ALA A 154 2.91 -23.14 22.55
C ALA A 154 3.94 -23.22 23.70
N MET A 155 3.70 -24.06 24.72
CA MET A 155 4.64 -24.32 25.82
C MET A 155 5.53 -25.55 25.59
N ARG A 156 5.12 -26.49 24.73
CA ARG A 156 5.84 -27.76 24.49
C ARG A 156 6.94 -27.63 23.45
N ASP A 157 6.77 -26.79 22.44
CA ASP A 157 7.76 -26.59 21.37
C ASP A 157 8.97 -25.72 21.84
N MET A 158 9.27 -25.75 23.14
CA MET A 158 10.34 -24.99 23.83
C MET A 158 11.68 -25.74 23.91
N LYS A 159 11.93 -26.70 23.01
CA LYS A 159 13.23 -27.37 22.88
C LYS A 159 13.93 -26.98 21.60
#